data_AF-A0A7V8AK12-F1
#
_entry.id   AF-A0A7V8AK12-F1
#
_cell.length_a   1.000
_cell.length_b   1.000
_cell.length_c   1.000
_cell.angle_alpha   90.00
_cell.angle_beta   90.00
_cell.angle_gamma   90.00
#
_symmetry.space_group_name_H-M   'P 1'
#
loop_
_entity.id
_entity.type
_entity.pdbx_description
1 polymer ?
#
loop_
_entity_poly.entity_id
_entity_poly.type
_entity_poly.pdbx_seq_one_letter_code
_entity_poly.pdbx_strand_id
1 'polypeptide(L)'
;SYDNSKIAILKIVGARLRELTQGFLQLASHYLFDYHFCLVGRANEKGVVEGLVRYSRLNFLVPVPEVRDFDELNALLLQQCREDMQRRVRGQVKTKDKLLLEEQLCFLPLPFAPFEACRTQPGRVNSELLVRFDDNDYSAPMEYAYQDAVVKGYTGLVRICRFVSFRQGCMK
;
A
#
# COMPACT_ATOMS: atom_id res chain seq x y z
N SER A 1 4.55 -6.49 12.13
CA SER A 1 5.03 -7.79 11.63
C SER A 1 4.46 -8.06 10.26
N TYR A 2 5.26 -8.58 9.34
CA TYR A 2 4.92 -8.82 7.94
C TYR A 2 5.06 -10.31 7.59
N ASP A 3 4.21 -10.76 6.69
CA ASP A 3 4.34 -12.09 6.08
C ASP A 3 5.49 -12.11 5.07
N ASN A 4 5.94 -13.31 4.70
CA ASN A 4 7.01 -13.50 3.71
C ASN A 4 6.48 -13.41 2.26
N SER A 5 5.73 -12.35 1.96
CA SER A 5 5.17 -12.13 0.63
C SER A 5 6.26 -11.76 -0.40
N LYS A 6 6.09 -12.21 -1.65
CA LYS A 6 6.98 -11.83 -2.77
C LYS A 6 6.95 -10.33 -3.10
N ILE A 7 5.94 -9.62 -2.63
CA ILE A 7 5.82 -8.16 -2.79
C ILE A 7 6.88 -7.45 -1.94
N ALA A 8 7.13 -7.96 -0.73
CA ALA A 8 8.07 -7.37 0.21
C ALA A 8 9.46 -8.01 0.16
N ILE A 9 9.55 -9.30 -0.18
CA ILE A 9 10.78 -10.10 -0.10
C ILE A 9 11.16 -10.64 -1.48
N LEU A 10 12.40 -10.38 -1.90
CA LEU A 10 13.03 -11.03 -3.05
C LEU A 10 13.53 -12.42 -2.69
N LYS A 11 14.26 -12.53 -1.56
CA LYS A 11 14.90 -13.78 -1.15
C LYS A 11 14.96 -13.92 0.36
N ILE A 12 14.80 -15.16 0.83
CA ILE A 12 15.09 -15.54 2.22
C ILE A 12 16.57 -15.93 2.29
N VAL A 13 17.36 -15.17 3.05
CA VAL A 13 18.84 -15.32 3.11
C VAL A 13 19.34 -15.74 4.49
N GLY A 14 18.44 -16.01 5.44
CA GLY A 14 18.75 -16.53 6.75
C GLY A 14 17.49 -16.75 7.58
N ALA A 15 17.62 -17.07 8.85
CA ALA A 15 16.46 -17.32 9.72
C ALA A 15 15.50 -16.11 9.76
N ARG A 16 16.01 -14.92 10.12
CA ARG A 16 15.28 -13.63 10.07
C ARG A 16 15.77 -12.67 8.98
N LEU A 17 16.87 -12.98 8.31
CA LEU A 17 17.42 -12.12 7.26
C LEU A 17 16.64 -12.31 5.96
N ARG A 18 16.24 -11.20 5.36
CA ARG A 18 15.48 -11.12 4.11
C ARG A 18 16.16 -10.12 3.19
N GLU A 19 16.30 -10.49 1.93
CA GLU A 19 16.58 -9.55 0.86
C GLU A 19 15.24 -8.97 0.41
N LEU A 20 15.09 -7.66 0.52
CA LEU A 20 13.82 -6.97 0.30
C LEU A 20 13.70 -6.44 -1.12
N THR A 21 12.47 -6.31 -1.60
CA THR A 21 12.23 -5.67 -2.89
C THR A 21 12.58 -4.19 -2.81
N GLN A 22 13.03 -3.63 -3.94
CA GLN A 22 13.28 -2.18 -4.06
C GLN A 22 12.05 -1.36 -3.67
N GLY A 23 10.85 -1.77 -4.12
CA GLY A 23 9.60 -1.09 -3.78
C GLY A 23 9.29 -1.07 -2.28
N PHE A 24 9.57 -2.18 -1.57
CA PHE A 24 9.36 -2.22 -0.12
C PHE A 24 10.38 -1.36 0.64
N LEU A 25 11.65 -1.34 0.20
CA LEU A 25 12.67 -0.45 0.76
C LEU A 25 12.34 1.02 0.54
N GLN A 26 11.84 1.38 -0.67
CA GLN A 26 11.37 2.72 -0.97
C GLN A 26 10.21 3.13 -0.06
N LEU A 27 9.24 2.23 0.17
CA LEU A 27 8.11 2.47 1.06
C LEU A 27 8.57 2.70 2.52
N ALA A 28 9.46 1.83 3.02
CA ALA A 28 10.01 1.94 4.37
C ALA A 28 10.81 3.24 4.56
N SER A 29 11.62 3.61 3.56
CA SER A 29 12.37 4.87 3.54
C SER A 29 11.46 6.10 3.49
N HIS A 30 10.38 6.04 2.71
CA HIS A 30 9.45 7.15 2.56
C HIS A 30 8.68 7.46 3.85
N TYR A 31 8.21 6.43 4.57
CA TYR A 31 7.43 6.59 5.80
C TYR A 31 8.23 6.37 7.08
N LEU A 32 9.53 6.08 6.98
CA LEU A 32 10.47 5.91 8.09
C LEU A 32 10.01 4.90 9.15
N PHE A 33 9.53 3.72 8.72
CA PHE A 33 9.13 2.66 9.65
C PHE A 33 10.08 1.47 9.65
N ASP A 34 10.21 0.86 10.83
CA ASP A 34 10.86 -0.43 10.98
C ASP A 34 9.94 -1.58 10.56
N TYR A 35 10.55 -2.62 9.98
CA TYR A 35 9.84 -3.82 9.57
C TYR A 35 10.34 -5.05 10.32
N HIS A 36 9.42 -5.98 10.58
CA HIS A 36 9.70 -7.26 11.21
C HIS A 36 9.03 -8.38 10.44
N PHE A 37 9.79 -9.26 9.80
CA PHE A 37 9.24 -10.42 9.06
C PHE A 37 9.11 -11.64 9.96
N CYS A 38 7.98 -12.33 9.84
CA CYS A 38 7.75 -13.56 10.59
C CYS A 38 8.71 -14.68 10.16
N LEU A 39 9.14 -15.49 11.13
CA LEU A 39 9.90 -16.72 10.88
C LEU A 39 9.07 -17.73 10.07
N VAL A 40 9.73 -18.44 9.17
CA VAL A 40 9.11 -19.52 8.39
C VAL A 40 8.72 -20.65 9.34
N GLY A 41 7.46 -21.12 9.25
CA GLY A 41 6.96 -22.21 10.08
C GLY A 41 6.67 -21.85 11.55
N ARG A 42 6.64 -20.56 11.91
CA ARG A 42 6.34 -20.09 13.27
C ARG A 42 5.08 -19.23 13.29
N ALA A 43 3.92 -19.90 13.21
CA ALA A 43 2.60 -19.25 13.21
C ALA A 43 2.35 -18.37 14.46
N ASN A 44 3.01 -18.68 15.57
CA ASN A 44 2.86 -17.95 16.82
C ASN A 44 3.31 -16.47 16.75
N GLU A 45 4.19 -16.10 15.82
CA GLU A 45 4.60 -14.68 15.64
C GLU A 45 3.49 -13.83 15.00
N LYS A 46 2.44 -14.45 14.45
CA LYS A 46 1.29 -13.79 13.81
C LYS A 46 0.02 -13.80 14.69
N GLY A 47 0.09 -14.32 15.92
CA GLY A 47 -1.08 -14.57 16.76
C GLY A 47 -1.94 -13.33 17.06
N VAL A 48 -1.34 -12.15 17.19
CA VAL A 48 -2.08 -10.89 17.37
C VAL A 48 -2.88 -10.51 16.12
N VAL A 49 -2.25 -10.60 14.95
CA VAL A 49 -2.87 -10.27 13.66
C VAL A 49 -4.00 -11.27 13.36
N GLU A 50 -3.74 -12.56 13.52
CA GLU A 50 -4.75 -13.61 13.33
C GLU A 50 -5.92 -13.48 14.31
N GLY A 51 -5.63 -13.15 15.57
CA GLY A 51 -6.64 -12.86 16.59
C GLY A 51 -7.52 -11.68 16.21
N LEU A 52 -6.93 -10.61 15.66
CA LEU A 52 -7.67 -9.44 15.19
C LEU A 52 -8.52 -9.76 13.97
N VAL A 53 -8.00 -10.52 13.00
CA VAL A 53 -8.80 -10.99 11.85
C VAL A 53 -9.99 -11.83 12.31
N ARG A 54 -9.77 -12.77 13.24
CA ARG A 54 -10.85 -13.57 13.83
C ARG A 54 -11.88 -12.68 14.54
N TYR A 55 -11.42 -11.70 15.32
CA TYR A 55 -12.29 -10.75 16.00
C TYR A 55 -13.15 -9.98 15.00
N SER A 56 -12.55 -9.35 13.98
CA SER A 56 -13.28 -8.57 12.98
C SER A 56 -14.31 -9.42 12.25
N ARG A 57 -13.96 -10.65 11.85
CA ARG A 57 -14.92 -11.57 11.21
C ARG A 57 -16.11 -11.87 12.12
N LEU A 58 -15.86 -12.20 13.38
CA LEU A 58 -16.92 -12.61 14.30
C LEU A 58 -17.80 -11.45 14.79
N ASN A 59 -17.32 -10.21 14.75
CA ASN A 59 -18.04 -9.05 15.31
C ASN A 59 -18.64 -8.14 14.23
N PHE A 60 -18.06 -8.10 13.03
CA PHE A 60 -18.49 -7.19 11.96
C PHE A 60 -19.16 -7.93 10.79
N LEU A 61 -18.85 -9.22 10.61
CA LEU A 61 -19.34 -10.02 9.48
C LEU A 61 -20.27 -11.17 9.91
N VAL A 62 -20.72 -11.17 11.17
CA VAL A 62 -21.67 -12.17 11.70
C VAL A 62 -22.79 -11.47 12.49
N PRO A 63 -24.07 -11.63 12.08
CA PRO A 63 -24.52 -12.29 10.85
C PRO A 63 -23.92 -11.60 9.61
N VAL A 64 -23.88 -12.31 8.47
CA VAL A 64 -23.34 -11.76 7.23
C VAL A 64 -24.14 -10.51 6.87
N PRO A 65 -23.51 -9.34 6.69
CA PRO A 65 -24.25 -8.12 6.37
C PRO A 65 -24.98 -8.24 5.04
N GLU A 66 -26.26 -7.89 5.04
CA GLU A 66 -27.07 -7.78 3.82
C GLU A 66 -26.91 -6.36 3.26
N VAL A 67 -26.14 -6.25 2.19
CA VAL A 67 -25.76 -4.99 1.54
C VAL A 67 -25.81 -5.16 0.03
N ARG A 68 -26.05 -4.06 -0.70
CA ARG A 68 -26.28 -4.05 -2.15
C ARG A 68 -25.00 -4.21 -2.95
N ASP A 69 -23.92 -3.60 -2.47
CA ASP A 69 -22.63 -3.54 -3.15
C ASP A 69 -21.47 -3.40 -2.14
N PHE A 70 -20.25 -3.35 -2.68
CA PHE A 70 -19.05 -3.20 -1.87
C PHE A 70 -18.91 -1.82 -1.24
N ASP A 71 -19.49 -0.77 -1.83
CA ASP A 71 -19.39 0.57 -1.28
C ASP A 71 -20.25 0.70 -0.01
N GLU A 72 -21.45 0.13 -0.03
CA GLU A 72 -22.32 0.02 1.15
C GLU A 72 -21.66 -0.84 2.24
N LEU A 73 -21.05 -1.98 1.87
CA LEU A 73 -20.29 -2.79 2.82
C LEU A 73 -19.15 -2.01 3.46
N ASN A 74 -18.35 -1.29 2.66
CA ASN A 74 -17.22 -0.51 3.13
C ASN A 74 -17.67 0.61 4.07
N ALA A 75 -18.77 1.29 3.77
CA ALA A 75 -19.34 2.33 4.62
C ALA A 75 -19.80 1.76 5.98
N LEU A 76 -20.51 0.62 5.97
CA LEU A 76 -20.95 -0.07 7.18
C LEU A 76 -19.76 -0.49 8.06
N LEU A 77 -18.76 -1.15 7.47
CA LEU A 77 -17.55 -1.59 8.19
C LEU A 77 -16.76 -0.40 8.74
N LEU A 78 -16.66 0.70 8.00
CA LEU A 78 -15.99 1.91 8.46
C LEU A 78 -16.70 2.51 9.69
N GLN A 79 -18.03 2.54 9.69
CA GLN A 79 -18.80 2.99 10.84
C GLN A 79 -18.55 2.08 12.06
N GLN A 80 -18.64 0.76 11.90
CA GLN A 80 -18.37 -0.20 12.97
C GLN A 80 -16.95 -0.08 13.52
N CYS A 81 -15.95 0.16 12.67
CA CYS A 81 -14.57 0.43 13.12
C CYS A 81 -14.48 1.70 13.98
N ARG A 82 -15.21 2.77 13.62
CA ARG A 82 -15.27 4.01 14.42
C ARG A 82 -15.95 3.76 15.76
N GLU A 83 -17.02 2.99 15.79
CA GLU A 83 -17.71 2.61 17.02
C GLU A 83 -16.83 1.73 17.93
N ASP A 84 -16.06 0.80 17.35
CA ASP A 84 -15.11 -0.05 18.09
C ASP A 84 -13.99 0.75 18.77
N MET A 85 -13.72 1.99 18.34
CA MET A 85 -12.79 2.89 19.03
C MET A 85 -13.24 3.24 20.46
N GLN A 86 -14.54 3.14 20.76
CA GLN A 86 -15.08 3.37 22.10
C GLN A 86 -14.89 2.17 23.04
N ARG A 87 -14.43 1.03 22.52
CA ARG A 87 -14.21 -0.17 23.34
C ARG A 87 -12.97 -0.03 24.22
N ARG A 88 -13.04 -0.57 25.43
CA ARG A 88 -11.86 -0.80 26.28
C ARG A 88 -11.28 -2.18 26.02
N VAL A 89 -9.98 -2.25 25.74
CA VAL A 89 -9.28 -3.52 25.54
C VAL A 89 -8.95 -4.12 26.92
N ARG A 90 -8.93 -5.46 27.01
CA ARG A 90 -8.58 -6.16 28.26
C ARG A 90 -7.22 -5.66 28.78
N GLY A 91 -7.19 -5.30 30.06
CA GLY A 91 -5.98 -4.79 30.72
C GLY A 91 -5.73 -3.29 30.52
N GLN A 92 -6.59 -2.59 29.78
CA GLN A 92 -6.51 -1.14 29.58
C GLN A 92 -7.59 -0.40 30.36
N VAL A 93 -7.20 0.73 30.96
CA VAL A 93 -8.11 1.59 31.75
C VAL A 93 -8.91 2.52 30.82
N LYS A 94 -8.27 2.98 29.74
CA LYS A 94 -8.84 3.91 28.75
C LYS A 94 -9.42 3.16 27.55
N THR A 95 -10.30 3.83 26.83
CA THR A 95 -10.86 3.42 25.54
C THR A 95 -9.80 3.56 24.43
N LYS A 96 -9.96 2.85 23.31
CA LYS A 96 -8.98 2.89 22.22
C LYS A 96 -8.80 4.29 21.63
N ASP A 97 -9.88 5.06 21.52
CA ASP A 97 -9.83 6.45 21.04
C ASP A 97 -8.91 7.33 21.91
N LYS A 98 -9.02 7.23 23.23
CA LYS A 98 -8.17 7.97 24.18
C LYS A 98 -6.72 7.54 24.12
N LEU A 99 -6.48 6.22 24.03
CA LEU A 99 -5.13 5.69 23.84
C LEU A 99 -4.51 6.17 22.53
N LEU A 100 -5.28 6.14 21.43
CA LEU A 100 -4.82 6.63 20.13
C LEU A 100 -4.48 8.12 20.16
N LEU A 101 -5.31 8.95 20.80
CA LEU A 101 -5.03 10.38 20.94
C LEU A 101 -3.72 10.63 21.69
N GLU A 102 -3.43 9.84 22.72
CA GLU A 102 -2.17 9.93 23.47
C GLU A 102 -0.97 9.51 22.61
N GLU A 103 -1.10 8.43 21.83
CA GLU A 103 -0.04 7.96 20.93
C GLU A 103 0.21 8.92 19.77
N GLN A 104 -0.83 9.55 19.22
CA GLN A 104 -0.74 10.48 18.09
C GLN A 104 0.17 11.68 18.38
N LEU A 105 0.33 12.07 19.65
CA LEU A 105 1.25 13.14 20.05
C LEU A 105 2.71 12.80 19.80
N CYS A 106 3.04 11.50 19.68
CA CYS A 106 4.37 11.00 19.41
C CYS A 106 4.58 10.62 17.93
N PHE A 107 3.59 10.85 17.06
CA PHE A 107 3.70 10.46 15.66
C PHE A 107 4.62 11.41 14.88
N LEU A 108 5.34 10.85 13.92
CA LEU A 108 6.06 11.64 12.92
C LEU A 108 5.05 12.29 11.96
N PRO A 109 5.35 13.50 11.45
CA PRO A 109 4.55 14.10 10.40
C PRO A 109 4.63 13.24 9.14
N LEU A 110 3.53 13.19 8.38
CA LEU A 110 3.53 12.52 7.09
C LEU A 110 4.40 13.32 6.09
N PRO A 111 5.08 12.63 5.15
CA PRO A 111 5.76 13.28 4.05
C PRO A 111 4.80 14.16 3.25
N PHE A 112 5.29 15.30 2.73
CA PHE A 112 4.48 16.25 1.97
C PHE A 112 3.89 15.64 0.69
N ALA A 113 4.68 14.84 -0.01
CA ALA A 113 4.24 14.14 -1.21
C ALA A 113 3.84 12.69 -0.83
N PRO A 114 2.68 12.18 -1.30
CA PRO A 114 2.31 10.80 -1.06
C PRO A 114 3.27 9.84 -1.78
N PHE A 115 3.47 8.66 -1.19
CA PHE A 115 4.26 7.61 -1.82
C PHE A 115 3.60 7.15 -3.14
N GLU A 116 4.35 7.19 -4.24
CA GLU A 116 3.89 6.68 -5.53
C GLU A 116 3.97 5.15 -5.60
N ALA A 117 2.98 4.47 -5.00
CA ALA A 117 2.83 3.01 -5.08
C ALA A 117 2.32 2.56 -6.46
N CYS A 118 3.13 2.74 -7.50
CA CYS A 118 2.81 2.38 -8.87
C CYS A 118 3.95 1.62 -9.55
N ARG A 119 3.61 0.81 -10.56
CA ARG A 119 4.60 0.26 -11.49
C ARG A 119 4.94 1.33 -12.51
N THR A 120 6.20 1.70 -12.58
CA THR A 120 6.70 2.68 -13.53
C THR A 120 7.54 1.98 -14.59
N GLN A 121 7.25 2.21 -15.86
CA GLN A 121 8.05 1.70 -16.97
C GLN A 121 8.21 2.75 -18.08
N PRO A 122 9.33 2.74 -18.80
CA PRO A 122 9.43 3.49 -20.04
C PRO A 122 8.46 2.93 -21.08
N GLY A 123 7.91 3.80 -21.90
CA GLY A 123 7.04 3.46 -23.01
C GLY A 123 7.22 4.45 -24.16
N ARG A 124 6.65 4.14 -25.32
CA ARG A 124 6.65 5.03 -26.47
C ARG A 124 5.30 4.99 -27.16
N VAL A 125 4.79 6.15 -27.55
CA VAL A 125 3.53 6.25 -28.30
C VAL A 125 3.78 5.78 -29.73
N ASN A 126 3.03 4.79 -30.19
CA ASN A 126 3.16 4.25 -31.54
C ASN A 126 2.43 5.12 -32.59
N SER A 127 2.45 4.68 -33.86
CA SER A 127 1.76 5.34 -34.97
C SER A 127 0.25 5.39 -34.84
N GLU A 128 -0.34 4.48 -34.06
CA GLU A 128 -1.77 4.37 -33.80
C GLU A 128 -2.19 5.17 -32.55
N LEU A 129 -1.28 5.98 -31.99
CA LEU A 129 -1.48 6.74 -30.76
C LEU A 129 -1.72 5.86 -29.53
N LEU A 130 -1.09 4.68 -29.48
CA LEU A 130 -1.20 3.74 -28.37
C LEU A 130 0.12 3.60 -27.61
N VAL A 131 0.01 3.33 -26.31
CA VAL A 131 1.12 2.94 -25.43
C VAL A 131 0.74 1.66 -24.68
N ARG A 132 1.62 0.66 -24.73
CA ARG A 132 1.42 -0.62 -24.03
C ARG A 132 1.87 -0.56 -22.58
N PHE A 133 1.03 -1.03 -21.67
CA PHE A 133 1.33 -1.25 -20.27
C PHE A 133 0.62 -2.50 -19.75
N ASP A 134 1.36 -3.39 -19.10
CA ASP A 134 0.82 -4.62 -18.47
C ASP A 134 -0.13 -5.39 -19.41
N ASP A 135 0.37 -5.70 -20.61
CA ASP A 135 -0.34 -6.39 -21.71
C ASP A 135 -1.58 -5.70 -22.30
N ASN A 136 -1.87 -4.46 -21.90
CA ASN A 136 -2.97 -3.66 -22.42
C ASN A 136 -2.44 -2.43 -23.19
N ASP A 137 -3.18 -2.00 -24.21
CA ASP A 137 -2.87 -0.81 -25.00
C ASP A 137 -3.77 0.36 -24.58
N TYR A 138 -3.16 1.52 -24.33
CA TYR A 138 -3.82 2.72 -23.87
C TYR A 138 -3.65 3.85 -24.88
N SER A 139 -4.74 4.54 -25.19
CA SER A 139 -4.73 5.68 -26.10
C SER A 139 -4.02 6.90 -25.51
N ALA A 140 -3.23 7.57 -26.33
CA ALA A 140 -2.58 8.84 -26.05
C ALA A 140 -3.08 9.94 -27.01
N PRO A 141 -3.11 11.20 -26.59
CA PRO A 141 -3.41 12.31 -27.50
C PRO A 141 -2.40 12.44 -28.65
N MET A 142 -2.84 12.94 -29.80
CA MET A 142 -2.03 13.09 -31.03
C MET A 142 -0.75 13.90 -30.80
N GLU A 143 -0.78 14.88 -29.90
CA GLU A 143 0.38 15.72 -29.55
C GLU A 143 1.58 14.93 -28.99
N TYR A 144 1.37 13.68 -28.58
CA TYR A 144 2.41 12.78 -28.07
C TYR A 144 2.83 11.68 -29.06
N ALA A 145 2.34 11.69 -30.31
CA ALA A 145 2.69 10.69 -31.31
C ALA A 145 4.22 10.51 -31.44
N TYR A 146 4.70 9.27 -31.45
CA TYR A 146 6.11 8.89 -31.57
C TYR A 146 7.04 9.40 -30.44
N GLN A 147 6.51 10.03 -29.39
CA GLN A 147 7.29 10.52 -28.26
C GLN A 147 7.52 9.43 -27.20
N ASP A 148 8.65 9.53 -26.51
CA ASP A 148 8.94 8.74 -25.33
C ASP A 148 8.06 9.19 -24.16
N ALA A 149 7.58 8.22 -23.40
CA ALA A 149 6.69 8.41 -22.27
C ALA A 149 7.14 7.57 -21.07
N VAL A 150 6.70 7.99 -19.89
CA VAL A 150 6.75 7.19 -18.68
C VAL A 150 5.34 6.75 -18.37
N VAL A 151 5.12 5.44 -18.29
CA VAL A 151 3.81 4.87 -17.94
C VAL A 151 3.82 4.47 -16.48
N LYS A 152 2.89 5.02 -15.71
CA LYS A 152 2.68 4.71 -14.30
C LYS A 152 1.36 3.96 -14.14
N GLY A 153 1.41 2.69 -13.76
CA GLY A 153 0.23 1.88 -13.48
C GLY A 153 -0.06 1.79 -11.98
N TYR A 154 -1.23 2.28 -11.60
CA TYR A 154 -1.86 2.15 -10.29
C TYR A 154 -2.96 1.08 -10.35
N THR A 155 -3.49 0.67 -9.20
CA THR A 155 -4.51 -0.40 -9.11
C THR A 155 -5.76 -0.15 -9.95
N GLY A 156 -6.16 1.11 -10.17
CA GLY A 156 -7.36 1.47 -10.94
C GLY A 156 -7.13 2.55 -12.00
N LEU A 157 -5.88 2.91 -12.29
CA LEU A 157 -5.56 3.97 -13.24
C LEU A 157 -4.19 3.77 -13.86
N VAL A 158 -4.07 4.04 -15.16
CA VAL A 158 -2.78 4.18 -15.84
C VAL A 158 -2.58 5.64 -16.20
N ARG A 159 -1.43 6.21 -15.83
CA ARG A 159 -1.02 7.56 -16.21
C ARG A 159 0.12 7.49 -17.22
N ILE A 160 -0.08 8.14 -18.36
CA ILE A 160 0.96 8.32 -19.38
C ILE A 160 1.53 9.72 -19.18
N CYS A 161 2.79 9.80 -18.77
CA CYS A 161 3.49 11.05 -18.54
C CYS A 161 4.51 11.28 -19.67
N ARG A 162 4.59 12.51 -20.18
CA ARG A 162 5.64 12.87 -21.14
C ARG A 162 7.02 12.69 -20.50
N PHE A 163 7.93 12.03 -21.21
CA PHE A 163 9.31 11.96 -20.77
C PHE A 163 9.97 13.34 -20.97
N VAL A 164 10.31 14.01 -19.88
CA VAL A 164 11.10 15.25 -19.92
C VAL A 164 12.51 14.91 -19.46
N SER A 165 13.45 14.85 -20.40
CA SER A 165 14.87 14.70 -20.08
C SER A 165 15.32 15.94 -19.28
N PHE A 166 15.45 15.81 -17.96
CA PHE A 166 16.25 16.75 -17.18
C PHE A 166 17.71 16.60 -17.63
N ARG A 167 18.16 17.44 -18.56
CA ARG A 167 19.60 17.68 -18.73
C ARG A 167 20.07 18.36 -17.46
N GLN A 168 20.61 17.59 -16.52
CA GLN A 168 21.49 18.14 -15.49
C GLN A 168 22.65 18.82 -16.24
N GLY A 169 22.61 20.14 -16.29
CA GLY A 169 23.74 20.94 -16.73
C GLY A 169 24.91 20.66 -15.79
N CYS A 170 25.87 19.88 -16.28
CA CYS A 170 27.17 19.74 -15.66
C CYS A 170 27.85 21.11 -15.75
N MET A 171 27.83 21.89 -14.66
CA MET A 171 28.75 23.02 -14.50
C MET A 171 30.15 22.44 -14.33
N LYS A 172 30.99 22.66 -15.35
CA LYS A 172 32.44 22.59 -15.22
C LYS A 172 32.94 23.71 -14.32
#